data_AF-A0A8H8JN08-F1
#
_entry.id   AF-A0A8H8JN08-F1
#
_cell.length_a   1.000
_cell.length_b   1.000
_cell.length_c   1.000
_cell.angle_alpha   90.00
_cell.angle_beta   90.00
_cell.angle_gamma   90.00
#
_symmetry.space_group_name_H-M   'P 1'
#
loop_
_entity.id
_entity.type
_entity.pdbx_description
1 polymer ?
#
loop_
_entity_poly.entity_id
_entity_poly.type
_entity_poly.pdbx_seq_one_letter_code
_entity_poly.pdbx_strand_id
1 'polypeptide(L)'
;MALARRIPESVIDREPTKWGPDFDTYFETFDKSLDKAFDNYLASRETTSIAYDGLIPLAVLETMLTVGDNMHKVQYQHGNKSLPVLMDTVRRYTELNNSGIFDYYYGYLCMRHIMRTVCIGTLIESETFEDFLNSLSSDEETVEVTEALAEEAFGILSDYLFENDISAIAVGIGLQSPNWDRAFTCVGGLDFDDARFLISILWKNRSQLITLIEHGMLPGFPAFLFTLSEMTLLSKIPQSTKPWGQLQEIILRAFLVGTREERKTMRQLALYAHHRILEQNIVLDSTTDEEDARTVVRAYVDMFNPFWNYDKSLAPIMLLDIANILFRFVDSLLTSELADCIPDVAKSALERIWLEIDRENDGFMPAPRRGFTRKYAADIFHFLPDMRNRLLTNVGDDQAFSNMLLEVDILGLAGRVLLMVSREGSNPDEWQNFRDDLVYLCDAMTGTGQVPDELAYPNVANWVKVRNQLDMLTVGTAPSRVLKRHLLEAGKSWEMFGPPHQEVPWEPRQIQITFVESVLGRSIVVQGANKCIGDCALLIRMH
;
A
#
# COMPACT_ATOMS: atom_id res chain seq x y z
N MET A 1 23.12 -29.43 -15.87
CA MET A 1 22.35 -29.63 -14.62
C MET A 1 23.04 -28.98 -13.40
N ALA A 2 23.57 -27.75 -13.55
CA ALA A 2 24.32 -27.03 -12.51
C ALA A 2 23.88 -25.54 -12.37
N LEU A 3 22.63 -25.22 -12.74
CA LEU A 3 22.11 -23.85 -12.82
C LEU A 3 21.34 -23.38 -11.57
N ALA A 4 21.13 -24.26 -10.58
CA ALA A 4 20.31 -23.95 -9.41
C ALA A 4 21.19 -23.69 -8.17
N ARG A 5 21.60 -22.44 -7.95
CA ARG A 5 21.91 -21.97 -6.61
C ARG A 5 20.65 -21.29 -6.08
N ARG A 6 20.08 -21.84 -4.99
CA ARG A 6 19.09 -21.09 -4.19
C ARG A 6 19.75 -19.80 -3.72
N ILE A 7 18.98 -18.73 -3.61
CA ILE A 7 19.45 -17.48 -3.03
C ILE A 7 19.99 -17.82 -1.63
N PRO A 8 21.31 -17.65 -1.35
CA PRO A 8 21.85 -18.00 -0.04
C PRO A 8 21.29 -17.04 1.02
N GLU A 9 20.80 -17.56 2.14
CA GLU A 9 20.44 -16.75 3.32
C GLU A 9 21.59 -15.85 3.77
N SER A 10 22.85 -16.24 3.48
CA SER A 10 24.05 -15.46 3.79
C SER A 10 24.29 -14.21 2.92
N VAL A 11 23.42 -13.92 1.95
CA VAL A 11 23.44 -12.63 1.23
C VAL A 11 22.78 -11.52 2.07
N ILE A 12 22.04 -11.89 3.11
CA ILE A 12 21.28 -10.98 3.99
C ILE A 12 22.18 -10.31 5.06
N ASP A 13 23.38 -10.86 5.33
CA ASP A 13 24.28 -10.38 6.40
C ASP A 13 25.75 -10.21 5.93
N ARG A 14 26.08 -9.24 5.06
CA ARG A 14 27.50 -8.91 4.78
C ARG A 14 27.79 -7.41 4.70
N GLU A 15 28.77 -7.00 5.50
CA GLU A 15 29.51 -5.74 5.32
C GLU A 15 30.16 -5.67 3.93
N PRO A 16 30.26 -4.47 3.33
CA PRO A 16 30.77 -4.29 1.97
C PRO A 16 32.25 -4.68 1.92
N THR A 17 32.56 -5.74 1.18
CA THR A 17 33.94 -6.11 0.88
C THR A 17 34.31 -5.53 -0.49
N LYS A 18 35.51 -4.96 -0.60
CA LYS A 18 36.12 -4.55 -1.87
C LYS A 18 36.28 -5.78 -2.78
N TRP A 19 35.40 -5.91 -3.77
CA TRP A 19 35.54 -6.88 -4.84
C TRP A 19 36.27 -6.25 -6.03
N GLY A 20 37.40 -6.83 -6.43
CA GLY A 20 37.95 -6.67 -7.79
C GLY A 20 39.46 -6.35 -7.90
N PRO A 21 40.13 -6.82 -8.96
CA PRO A 21 41.49 -6.41 -9.33
C PRO A 21 41.53 -4.96 -9.86
N ASP A 22 42.72 -4.39 -10.07
CA ASP A 22 42.86 -3.01 -10.57
C ASP A 22 42.31 -2.82 -12.00
N PHE A 23 41.97 -1.57 -12.31
CA PHE A 23 41.26 -1.12 -13.51
C PHE A 23 41.96 -1.48 -14.83
N ASP A 24 43.28 -1.34 -14.90
CA ASP A 24 44.06 -1.61 -16.10
C ASP A 24 44.11 -3.12 -16.41
N THR A 25 44.13 -3.94 -15.37
CA THR A 25 44.08 -5.41 -15.49
C THR A 25 42.67 -5.91 -15.85
N TYR A 26 41.64 -5.21 -15.38
CA TYR A 26 40.24 -5.51 -15.67
C TYR A 26 39.90 -5.19 -17.14
N PHE A 27 40.17 -3.97 -17.62
CA PHE A 27 39.74 -3.47 -18.94
C PHE A 27 40.22 -4.32 -20.12
N GLU A 28 41.50 -4.69 -20.17
CA GLU A 28 42.08 -5.42 -21.31
C GLU A 28 41.64 -6.90 -21.39
N THR A 29 41.33 -7.49 -20.23
CA THR A 29 40.83 -8.86 -20.11
C THR A 29 39.31 -8.91 -20.31
N PHE A 30 38.63 -7.81 -19.98
CA PHE A 30 37.17 -7.67 -19.92
C PHE A 30 36.52 -7.49 -21.30
N ASP A 31 36.99 -6.55 -22.12
CA ASP A 31 36.44 -6.30 -23.47
C ASP A 31 36.63 -7.53 -24.37
N LYS A 32 37.82 -8.14 -24.29
CA LYS A 32 38.15 -9.41 -24.95
C LYS A 32 37.45 -10.63 -24.36
N SER A 33 36.81 -10.54 -23.19
CA SER A 33 36.07 -11.65 -22.57
C SER A 33 34.57 -11.50 -22.72
N LEU A 34 34.03 -10.27 -22.74
CA LEU A 34 32.61 -10.03 -22.92
C LEU A 34 32.22 -10.21 -24.39
N ASP A 35 32.92 -9.54 -25.33
CA ASP A 35 32.69 -9.73 -26.76
C ASP A 35 32.99 -11.17 -27.17
N LYS A 36 34.06 -11.77 -26.63
CA LYS A 36 34.37 -13.17 -26.90
C LYS A 36 33.38 -14.14 -26.23
N ALA A 37 32.81 -13.84 -25.07
CA ALA A 37 31.78 -14.69 -24.46
C ALA A 37 30.45 -14.56 -25.21
N PHE A 38 30.11 -13.36 -25.68
CA PHE A 38 28.92 -13.09 -26.49
C PHE A 38 29.05 -13.69 -27.89
N ASP A 39 30.21 -13.52 -28.55
CA ASP A 39 30.56 -14.13 -29.83
C ASP A 39 30.66 -15.65 -29.72
N ASN A 40 31.24 -16.19 -28.64
CA ASN A 40 31.25 -17.64 -28.42
C ASN A 40 29.85 -18.18 -28.11
N TYR A 41 28.99 -17.43 -27.41
CA TYR A 41 27.60 -17.80 -27.17
C TYR A 41 26.79 -17.79 -28.48
N LEU A 42 26.91 -16.73 -29.29
CA LEU A 42 26.27 -16.63 -30.60
C LEU A 42 26.80 -17.70 -31.58
N ALA A 43 28.11 -17.92 -31.63
CA ALA A 43 28.74 -18.93 -32.48
C ALA A 43 28.43 -20.36 -32.02
N SER A 44 28.33 -20.64 -30.71
CA SER A 44 27.92 -21.95 -30.18
C SER A 44 26.42 -22.23 -30.41
N ARG A 45 25.57 -21.20 -30.46
CA ARG A 45 24.18 -21.29 -30.92
C ARG A 45 24.07 -21.72 -32.38
N GLU A 46 25.02 -21.31 -33.22
CA GLU A 46 25.06 -21.65 -34.65
C GLU A 46 25.71 -23.02 -34.94
N THR A 47 26.60 -23.50 -34.08
CA THR A 47 27.46 -24.67 -34.38
C THR A 47 27.21 -25.93 -33.56
N THR A 48 26.49 -25.86 -32.43
CA THR A 48 26.28 -27.04 -31.57
C THR A 48 24.82 -27.33 -31.28
N SER A 49 24.36 -28.56 -31.55
CA SER A 49 23.05 -29.10 -31.14
C SER A 49 22.94 -29.34 -29.62
N ILE A 50 23.86 -28.78 -28.83
CA ILE A 50 24.00 -28.97 -27.37
C ILE A 50 24.39 -27.61 -26.75
N ALA A 51 23.72 -26.53 -27.14
CA ALA A 51 23.66 -25.36 -26.26
C ALA A 51 22.66 -25.73 -25.14
N TYR A 52 23.06 -25.66 -23.87
CA TYR A 52 22.15 -25.91 -22.74
C TYR A 52 20.95 -24.95 -22.84
N ASP A 53 19.83 -25.47 -23.35
CA ASP A 53 18.48 -24.92 -23.49
C ASP A 53 18.31 -23.47 -24.00
N GLY A 54 19.36 -22.88 -24.58
CA GLY A 54 19.32 -21.51 -25.13
C GLY A 54 19.19 -20.41 -24.07
N LEU A 55 19.66 -20.66 -22.84
CA LEU A 55 19.75 -19.67 -21.76
C LEU A 55 21.10 -18.94 -21.77
N ILE A 56 21.12 -17.68 -21.34
CA ILE A 56 22.37 -16.92 -21.12
C ILE A 56 23.14 -17.58 -19.97
N PRO A 57 24.45 -17.86 -20.10
CA PRO A 57 25.22 -18.42 -18.98
C PRO A 57 25.17 -17.50 -17.75
N LEU A 58 25.01 -18.09 -16.55
CA LEU A 58 24.92 -17.31 -15.30
C LEU A 58 26.09 -16.34 -15.10
N ALA A 59 27.33 -16.79 -15.36
CA ALA A 59 28.51 -15.94 -15.28
C ALA A 59 28.44 -14.72 -16.22
N VAL A 60 27.79 -14.86 -17.38
CA VAL A 60 27.57 -13.76 -18.31
C VAL A 60 26.54 -12.79 -17.74
N LEU A 61 25.44 -13.27 -17.14
CA LEU A 61 24.47 -12.41 -16.47
C LEU A 61 25.08 -11.63 -15.29
N GLU A 62 25.87 -12.29 -14.45
CA GLU A 62 26.59 -11.66 -13.33
C GLU A 62 27.59 -10.60 -13.82
N THR A 63 28.34 -10.94 -14.87
CA THR A 63 29.29 -10.01 -15.49
C THR A 63 28.54 -8.81 -16.08
N MET A 64 27.48 -9.03 -16.86
CA MET A 64 26.68 -7.96 -17.44
C MET A 64 26.08 -7.02 -16.38
N LEU A 65 25.64 -7.54 -15.22
CA LEU A 65 25.19 -6.68 -14.10
C LEU A 65 26.35 -5.87 -13.57
N THR A 66 27.46 -6.52 -13.24
CA THR A 66 28.63 -5.86 -12.65
C THR A 66 29.14 -4.72 -13.54
N VAL A 67 29.25 -4.98 -14.83
CA VAL A 67 29.69 -4.02 -15.86
C VAL A 67 28.71 -2.89 -15.97
N GLY A 68 27.45 -3.27 -15.98
CA GLY A 68 26.37 -2.35 -16.07
C GLY A 68 26.30 -1.39 -14.89
N ASP A 69 26.44 -1.90 -13.68
CA ASP A 69 26.44 -1.12 -12.45
C ASP A 69 27.75 -0.28 -12.35
N ASN A 70 28.77 -0.60 -13.16
CA ASN A 70 30.02 0.17 -13.30
C ASN A 70 30.12 0.93 -14.64
N MET A 71 29.00 1.22 -15.30
CA MET A 71 28.99 1.81 -16.65
C MET A 71 29.67 3.18 -16.75
N HIS A 72 29.70 3.94 -15.65
CA HIS A 72 30.46 5.19 -15.51
C HIS A 72 31.99 4.97 -15.53
N LYS A 73 32.48 3.79 -15.15
CA LYS A 73 33.91 3.44 -15.15
C LYS A 73 34.37 2.86 -16.50
N VAL A 74 33.51 2.07 -17.14
CA VAL A 74 33.87 1.29 -18.34
C VAL A 74 33.38 1.89 -19.66
N GLN A 75 32.71 3.04 -19.62
CA GLN A 75 32.03 3.70 -20.74
C GLN A 75 30.89 2.84 -21.31
N TYR A 76 29.65 3.28 -21.11
CA TYR A 76 28.48 2.58 -21.62
C TYR A 76 28.46 2.56 -23.15
N GLN A 77 28.49 1.36 -23.73
CA GLN A 77 28.22 1.18 -25.16
C GLN A 77 26.77 0.75 -25.35
N HIS A 78 26.03 1.58 -26.09
CA HIS A 78 24.60 1.38 -26.36
C HIS A 78 24.38 0.07 -27.14
N GLY A 79 23.70 -0.90 -26.52
CA GLY A 79 23.29 -2.15 -27.15
C GLY A 79 21.80 -2.18 -27.47
N ASN A 80 21.43 -2.09 -28.75
CA ASN A 80 20.03 -2.08 -29.21
C ASN A 80 19.30 -3.45 -29.16
N LYS A 81 19.84 -4.43 -28.42
CA LYS A 81 19.32 -5.81 -28.37
C LYS A 81 19.26 -6.41 -26.96
N SER A 82 19.60 -5.64 -25.93
CA SER A 82 19.66 -6.16 -24.55
C SER A 82 18.28 -6.64 -24.07
N LEU A 83 17.23 -5.81 -24.25
CA LEU A 83 15.91 -6.11 -23.73
C LEU A 83 15.24 -7.32 -24.42
N PRO A 84 15.22 -7.45 -25.76
CA PRO A 84 14.68 -8.64 -26.43
C PRO A 84 15.39 -9.94 -26.03
N VAL A 85 16.71 -9.90 -25.84
CA VAL A 85 17.50 -11.06 -25.43
C VAL A 85 17.16 -11.47 -23.98
N LEU A 86 16.99 -10.50 -23.08
CA LEU A 86 16.55 -10.75 -21.71
C LEU A 86 15.12 -11.30 -21.66
N MET A 87 14.21 -10.76 -22.47
CA MET A 87 12.83 -11.25 -22.57
C MET A 87 12.75 -12.70 -23.07
N ASP A 88 13.46 -13.05 -24.15
CA ASP A 88 13.57 -14.44 -24.64
C ASP A 88 14.15 -15.37 -23.56
N THR A 89 15.15 -14.88 -22.82
CA THR A 89 15.78 -15.65 -21.73
C THR A 89 14.81 -15.90 -20.57
N VAL A 90 14.06 -14.90 -20.13
CA VAL A 90 13.05 -15.06 -19.06
C VAL A 90 11.94 -16.00 -19.51
N ARG A 91 11.43 -15.86 -20.75
CA ARG A 91 10.41 -16.76 -21.31
C ARG A 91 10.88 -18.22 -21.26
N ARG A 92 12.05 -18.51 -21.83
CA ARG A 92 12.62 -19.86 -21.80
C ARG A 92 12.86 -20.35 -20.38
N TYR A 93 13.38 -19.50 -19.49
CA TYR A 93 13.60 -19.89 -18.10
C TYR A 93 12.29 -20.30 -17.42
N THR A 94 11.20 -19.56 -17.63
CA THR A 94 9.87 -19.88 -17.08
C THR A 94 9.21 -21.10 -17.73
N GLU A 95 9.54 -21.41 -18.99
CA GLU A 95 9.08 -22.63 -19.67
C GLU A 95 9.81 -23.87 -19.15
N LEU A 96 11.13 -23.75 -18.91
CA LEU A 96 11.98 -24.85 -18.45
C LEU A 96 11.80 -25.12 -16.94
N ASN A 97 11.54 -24.07 -16.15
CA ASN A 97 11.41 -24.16 -14.71
C ASN A 97 9.99 -23.81 -14.29
N ASN A 98 9.25 -24.82 -13.81
CA ASN A 98 7.90 -24.62 -13.26
C ASN A 98 7.89 -23.78 -11.96
N SER A 99 9.05 -23.62 -11.33
CA SER A 99 9.28 -22.78 -10.15
C SER A 99 9.02 -21.30 -10.41
N GLY A 100 9.02 -20.53 -9.35
CA GLY A 100 9.01 -19.08 -9.40
C GLY A 100 10.23 -18.46 -10.10
N ILE A 101 10.05 -17.24 -10.63
CA ILE A 101 11.15 -16.43 -11.18
C ILE A 101 12.14 -16.02 -10.10
N PHE A 102 11.66 -15.84 -8.87
CA PHE A 102 12.48 -15.40 -7.74
C PHE A 102 12.97 -16.56 -6.86
N ASP A 103 12.49 -17.79 -7.08
CA ASP A 103 12.93 -18.99 -6.34
C ASP A 103 14.43 -19.31 -6.50
N TYR A 104 15.02 -18.85 -7.61
CA TYR A 104 16.43 -19.06 -7.91
C TYR A 104 17.10 -17.76 -8.31
N TYR A 105 18.39 -17.68 -7.96
CA TYR A 105 19.22 -16.52 -8.23
C TYR A 105 19.24 -16.12 -9.71
N TYR A 106 19.20 -17.10 -10.62
CA TYR A 106 19.17 -16.84 -12.06
C TYR A 106 17.98 -15.97 -12.50
N GLY A 107 16.76 -16.37 -12.13
CA GLY A 107 15.55 -15.64 -12.53
C GLY A 107 15.48 -14.26 -11.87
N TYR A 108 15.93 -14.15 -10.61
CA TYR A 108 16.14 -12.88 -9.94
C TYR A 108 17.08 -11.95 -10.74
N LEU A 109 18.24 -12.42 -11.18
CA LEU A 109 19.16 -11.61 -11.97
C LEU A 109 18.57 -11.19 -13.31
N CYS A 110 17.81 -12.06 -13.98
CA CYS A 110 17.12 -11.68 -15.21
C CYS A 110 16.12 -10.53 -14.97
N MET A 111 15.34 -10.59 -13.89
CA MET A 111 14.41 -9.52 -13.54
C MET A 111 15.14 -8.22 -13.17
N ARG A 112 16.22 -8.30 -12.38
CA ARG A 112 17.06 -7.14 -12.04
C ARG A 112 17.63 -6.46 -13.28
N HIS A 113 18.09 -7.26 -14.26
CA HIS A 113 18.56 -6.75 -15.56
C HIS A 113 17.48 -6.02 -16.35
N ILE A 114 16.25 -6.55 -16.37
CA ILE A 114 15.12 -5.91 -17.06
C ILE A 114 14.80 -4.57 -16.40
N MET A 115 14.69 -4.53 -15.07
CA MET A 115 14.43 -3.29 -14.31
C MET A 115 15.51 -2.24 -14.57
N ARG A 116 16.78 -2.64 -14.53
CA ARG A 116 17.92 -1.77 -14.84
C ARG A 116 17.89 -1.25 -16.28
N THR A 117 17.55 -2.12 -17.24
CA THR A 117 17.44 -1.74 -18.66
C THR A 117 16.31 -0.73 -18.88
N VAL A 118 15.20 -0.87 -18.15
CA VAL A 118 14.12 0.13 -18.14
C VAL A 118 14.60 1.46 -17.60
N CYS A 119 15.33 1.48 -16.47
CA CYS A 119 15.85 2.73 -15.91
C CYS A 119 16.81 3.43 -16.88
N ILE A 120 17.75 2.70 -17.49
CA ILE A 120 18.65 3.24 -18.52
C ILE A 120 17.86 3.76 -19.72
N GLY A 121 16.86 2.99 -20.17
CA GLY A 121 15.96 3.41 -21.25
C GLY A 121 15.27 4.73 -20.95
N THR A 122 14.74 4.91 -19.74
CA THR A 122 14.13 6.17 -19.28
C THR A 122 15.11 7.35 -19.37
N LEU A 123 16.34 7.18 -18.89
CA LEU A 123 17.33 8.25 -18.94
C LEU A 123 17.78 8.58 -20.38
N ILE A 124 17.87 7.58 -21.26
CA ILE A 124 18.22 7.79 -22.67
C ILE A 124 17.09 8.53 -23.40
N GLU A 125 15.84 8.09 -23.24
CA GLU A 125 14.68 8.70 -23.92
C GLU A 125 14.39 10.14 -23.41
N SER A 126 14.81 10.46 -22.18
CA SER A 126 14.76 11.82 -21.63
C SER A 126 16.02 12.66 -21.90
N GLU A 127 17.00 12.13 -22.63
CA GLU A 127 18.28 12.80 -22.94
C GLU A 127 19.13 13.18 -21.70
N THR A 128 18.88 12.53 -20.55
CA THR A 128 19.57 12.82 -19.27
C THR A 128 20.68 11.81 -18.94
N PHE A 129 20.80 10.73 -19.71
CA PHE A 129 21.73 9.64 -19.41
C PHE A 129 23.19 10.07 -19.31
N GLU A 130 23.66 10.92 -20.22
CA GLU A 130 25.05 11.42 -20.19
C GLU A 130 25.29 12.34 -18.98
N ASP A 131 24.32 13.19 -18.63
CA ASP A 131 24.42 14.06 -17.46
C ASP A 131 24.47 13.24 -16.16
N PHE A 132 23.68 12.17 -16.08
CA PHE A 132 23.74 11.19 -15.00
C PHE A 132 25.12 10.52 -14.93
N LEU A 133 25.66 9.99 -16.04
CA LEU A 133 26.98 9.35 -16.01
C LEU A 133 28.10 10.30 -15.57
N ASN A 134 28.01 11.58 -15.96
CA ASN A 134 28.99 12.60 -15.60
C ASN A 134 28.85 13.10 -14.14
N SER A 135 27.72 12.84 -13.49
CA SER A 135 27.50 13.23 -12.08
C SER A 135 28.10 12.22 -11.10
N LEU A 136 28.26 10.95 -11.53
CA LEU A 136 28.81 9.87 -10.71
C LEU A 136 30.33 10.00 -10.53
N SER A 137 30.80 9.80 -9.30
CA SER A 137 32.23 9.69 -9.01
C SER A 137 32.79 8.33 -9.44
N SER A 138 34.04 8.30 -9.91
CA SER A 138 34.74 7.04 -10.22
C SER A 138 34.93 6.12 -9.01
N ASP A 139 34.83 6.68 -7.80
CA ASP A 139 35.03 5.98 -6.53
C ASP A 139 33.73 5.44 -5.92
N GLU A 140 32.56 5.74 -6.50
CA GLU A 140 31.26 5.28 -5.99
C GLU A 140 31.14 3.75 -6.02
N GLU A 141 30.42 3.24 -5.02
CA GLU A 141 30.13 1.82 -4.90
C GLU A 141 29.00 1.40 -5.85
N THR A 142 29.09 0.17 -6.36
CA THR A 142 28.13 -0.42 -7.31
C THR A 142 26.66 -0.31 -6.84
N VAL A 143 26.43 -0.45 -5.53
CA VAL A 143 25.09 -0.35 -4.93
C VAL A 143 24.56 1.07 -5.02
N GLU A 144 25.38 2.06 -4.65
CA GLU A 144 25.04 3.49 -4.70
C GLU A 144 24.67 3.92 -6.13
N VAL A 145 25.43 3.46 -7.13
CA VAL A 145 25.16 3.75 -8.55
C VAL A 145 23.84 3.14 -9.01
N THR A 146 23.52 1.93 -8.54
CA THR A 146 22.27 1.25 -8.90
C THR A 146 21.07 1.95 -8.28
N GLU A 147 21.20 2.39 -7.03
CA GLU A 147 20.17 3.17 -6.32
C GLU A 147 19.98 4.53 -6.99
N ALA A 148 21.06 5.27 -7.26
CA ALA A 148 21.00 6.56 -7.95
C ALA A 148 20.35 6.46 -9.34
N LEU A 149 20.69 5.43 -10.12
CA LEU A 149 20.04 5.17 -11.41
C LEU A 149 18.53 4.94 -11.28
N ALA A 150 18.13 4.15 -10.27
CA ALA A 150 16.73 3.84 -10.01
C ALA A 150 15.95 5.08 -9.57
N GLU A 151 16.55 5.89 -8.68
CA GLU A 151 15.97 7.14 -8.19
C GLU A 151 15.79 8.16 -9.31
N GLU A 152 16.81 8.37 -10.16
CA GLU A 152 16.75 9.30 -11.27
C GLU A 152 15.67 8.90 -12.29
N ALA A 153 15.66 7.62 -12.69
CA ALA A 153 14.64 7.10 -13.62
C ALA A 153 13.23 7.23 -13.04
N PHE A 154 13.06 6.93 -11.75
CA PHE A 154 11.78 7.07 -11.09
C PHE A 154 11.33 8.53 -10.96
N GLY A 155 12.25 9.46 -10.71
CA GLY A 155 11.99 10.91 -10.67
C GLY A 155 11.43 11.41 -12.00
N ILE A 156 12.11 11.09 -13.11
CA ILE A 156 11.69 11.44 -14.47
C ILE A 156 10.28 10.92 -14.78
N LEU A 157 10.01 9.64 -14.51
CA LEU A 157 8.70 9.04 -14.78
C LEU A 157 7.59 9.62 -13.89
N SER A 158 7.93 9.95 -12.64
CA SER A 158 7.00 10.59 -11.72
C SER A 158 6.63 11.99 -12.21
N ASP A 159 7.58 12.76 -12.72
CA ASP A 159 7.33 14.09 -13.29
C ASP A 159 6.36 14.01 -14.48
N TYR A 160 6.56 13.06 -15.40
CA TYR A 160 5.62 12.82 -16.51
C TYR A 160 4.21 12.46 -16.02
N LEU A 161 4.08 11.70 -14.93
CA LEU A 161 2.78 11.37 -14.36
C LEU A 161 2.07 12.62 -13.82
N PHE A 162 2.80 13.53 -13.18
CA PHE A 162 2.25 14.77 -12.63
C PHE A 162 1.81 15.76 -13.71
N GLU A 163 2.42 15.74 -14.90
CA GLU A 163 1.99 16.55 -16.04
C GLU A 163 0.59 16.17 -16.56
N ASN A 164 0.09 14.96 -16.23
CA ASN A 164 -1.22 14.45 -16.65
C ASN A 164 -1.46 14.49 -18.19
N ASP A 165 -0.39 14.43 -18.98
CA ASP A 165 -0.46 14.31 -20.44
C ASP A 165 -0.02 12.91 -20.88
N ILE A 166 -0.97 12.14 -21.42
CA ILE A 166 -0.73 10.79 -21.95
C ILE A 166 0.34 10.81 -23.04
N SER A 167 0.43 11.91 -23.81
CA SER A 167 1.44 12.06 -24.86
C SER A 167 2.83 12.21 -24.26
N ALA A 168 2.96 12.99 -23.18
CA ALA A 168 4.21 13.17 -22.46
C ALA A 168 4.66 11.86 -21.79
N ILE A 169 3.73 11.13 -21.16
CA ILE A 169 4.00 9.81 -20.58
C ILE A 169 4.49 8.82 -21.64
N ALA A 170 3.80 8.77 -22.78
CA ALA A 170 4.19 7.87 -23.88
C ALA A 170 5.58 8.22 -24.42
N VAL A 171 5.89 9.50 -24.58
CA VAL A 171 7.25 9.96 -24.96
C VAL A 171 8.27 9.57 -23.88
N GLY A 172 7.94 9.76 -22.61
CA GLY A 172 8.82 9.44 -21.48
C GLY A 172 9.18 7.96 -21.34
N ILE A 173 8.29 7.07 -21.80
CA ILE A 173 8.59 5.62 -21.93
C ILE A 173 9.10 5.24 -23.32
N GLY A 174 9.41 6.20 -24.19
CA GLY A 174 9.99 5.97 -25.52
C GLY A 174 9.02 5.41 -26.57
N LEU A 175 7.71 5.55 -26.39
CA LEU A 175 6.72 5.22 -27.43
C LEU A 175 6.66 6.35 -28.47
N GLN A 176 7.26 6.12 -29.64
CA GLN A 176 7.33 7.12 -30.70
C GLN A 176 6.41 6.79 -31.89
N SER A 177 5.78 7.83 -32.45
CA SER A 177 5.01 7.74 -33.69
C SER A 177 5.92 7.41 -34.89
N PRO A 178 5.48 6.57 -35.85
CA PRO A 178 4.14 6.01 -36.05
C PRO A 178 3.90 4.65 -35.34
N ASN A 179 4.93 4.05 -34.74
CA ASN A 179 4.89 2.70 -34.21
C ASN A 179 4.83 2.74 -32.67
N TRP A 180 3.64 3.02 -32.15
CA TRP A 180 3.31 3.04 -30.72
C TRP A 180 3.16 1.62 -30.14
N ASP A 181 4.02 0.69 -30.55
CA ASP A 181 3.94 -0.72 -30.16
C ASP A 181 5.04 -1.15 -29.18
N ARG A 182 6.10 -0.35 -29.03
CA ARG A 182 7.27 -0.69 -28.20
C ARG A 182 7.79 0.50 -27.39
N ALA A 183 7.87 0.35 -26.07
CA ALA A 183 8.55 1.29 -25.18
C ALA A 183 10.07 1.08 -25.22
N PHE A 184 10.86 2.13 -24.95
CA PHE A 184 12.33 2.10 -24.87
C PHE A 184 13.00 1.47 -26.10
N THR A 185 12.71 2.01 -27.28
CA THR A 185 13.28 1.50 -28.54
C THR A 185 14.80 1.58 -28.60
N CYS A 186 15.41 2.53 -27.85
CA CYS A 186 16.85 2.68 -27.70
C CYS A 186 17.57 1.43 -27.16
N VAL A 187 16.89 0.58 -26.36
CA VAL A 187 17.44 -0.65 -25.76
C VAL A 187 16.82 -1.93 -26.38
N GLY A 188 16.18 -1.78 -27.54
CA GLY A 188 15.62 -2.89 -28.32
C GLY A 188 14.10 -3.06 -28.21
N GLY A 189 13.44 -2.31 -27.32
CA GLY A 189 11.99 -2.24 -27.23
C GLY A 189 11.35 -3.28 -26.31
N LEU A 190 10.39 -2.84 -25.48
CA LEU A 190 9.44 -3.66 -24.73
C LEU A 190 8.07 -3.55 -25.40
N ASP A 191 7.50 -4.65 -25.88
CA ASP A 191 6.15 -4.62 -26.47
C ASP A 191 5.02 -4.88 -25.45
N PHE A 192 3.77 -4.76 -25.89
CA PHE A 192 2.60 -4.99 -25.01
C PHE A 192 2.47 -6.43 -24.54
N ASP A 193 2.91 -7.41 -25.33
CA ASP A 193 2.86 -8.83 -24.96
C ASP A 193 3.96 -9.18 -23.95
N ASP A 194 5.11 -8.51 -24.02
CA ASP A 194 6.15 -8.52 -23.01
C ASP A 194 5.67 -7.93 -21.69
N ALA A 195 5.05 -6.75 -21.71
CA ALA A 195 4.49 -6.14 -20.50
C ALA A 195 3.46 -7.06 -19.81
N ARG A 196 2.54 -7.65 -20.60
CA ARG A 196 1.54 -8.59 -20.08
C ARG A 196 2.19 -9.85 -19.48
N PHE A 197 3.22 -10.38 -20.14
CA PHE A 197 3.97 -11.53 -19.66
C PHE A 197 4.73 -11.23 -18.36
N LEU A 198 5.33 -10.04 -18.25
CA LEU A 198 6.03 -9.63 -17.03
C LEU A 198 5.06 -9.45 -15.85
N ILE A 199 3.88 -8.86 -16.08
CA ILE A 199 2.83 -8.76 -15.05
C ILE A 199 2.40 -10.17 -14.59
N SER A 200 2.23 -11.12 -15.51
CA SER A 200 1.83 -12.48 -15.12
C SER A 200 2.91 -13.22 -14.33
N ILE A 201 4.20 -13.00 -14.66
CA ILE A 201 5.32 -13.53 -13.87
C ILE A 201 5.36 -12.91 -12.48
N LEU A 202 5.32 -11.58 -12.38
CA LEU A 202 5.34 -10.89 -11.09
C LEU A 202 4.17 -11.35 -10.21
N TRP A 203 2.99 -11.49 -10.81
CA TRP A 203 1.80 -11.99 -10.13
C TRP A 203 1.96 -13.41 -9.59
N LYS A 204 2.51 -14.32 -10.41
CA LYS A 204 2.80 -15.71 -9.99
C LYS A 204 3.79 -15.76 -8.81
N ASN A 205 4.65 -14.75 -8.69
CA ASN A 205 5.73 -14.68 -7.71
C ASN A 205 5.52 -13.61 -6.63
N ARG A 206 4.29 -13.14 -6.48
CA ARG A 206 3.95 -11.98 -5.65
C ARG A 206 4.28 -12.14 -4.16
N SER A 207 4.35 -13.39 -3.68
CA SER A 207 4.69 -13.71 -2.29
C SER A 207 6.09 -13.28 -1.87
N GLN A 208 7.01 -13.15 -2.84
CA GLN A 208 8.39 -12.75 -2.57
C GLN A 208 8.60 -11.25 -2.72
N LEU A 209 7.64 -10.51 -3.28
CA LEU A 209 7.84 -9.10 -3.64
C LEU A 209 8.06 -8.21 -2.41
N ILE A 210 7.26 -8.36 -1.36
CA ILE A 210 7.38 -7.55 -0.14
C ILE A 210 8.80 -7.70 0.43
N THR A 211 9.23 -8.93 0.69
CA THR A 211 10.57 -9.22 1.22
C THR A 211 11.66 -8.65 0.33
N LEU A 212 11.59 -8.85 -0.99
CA LEU A 212 12.60 -8.37 -1.91
C LEU A 212 12.69 -6.84 -1.97
N ILE A 213 11.56 -6.13 -1.87
CA ILE A 213 11.53 -4.66 -1.87
C ILE A 213 12.06 -4.11 -0.54
N GLU A 214 11.63 -4.66 0.59
CA GLU A 214 12.08 -4.25 1.93
C GLU A 214 13.60 -4.35 2.10
N HIS A 215 14.22 -5.36 1.47
CA HIS A 215 15.67 -5.57 1.52
C HIS A 215 16.43 -4.82 0.41
N GLY A 216 15.78 -3.91 -0.32
CA GLY A 216 16.43 -3.14 -1.40
C GLY A 216 16.90 -4.00 -2.58
N MET A 217 16.41 -5.23 -2.73
CA MET A 217 16.90 -6.17 -3.74
C MET A 217 16.33 -5.91 -5.14
N LEU A 218 15.33 -5.03 -5.28
CA LEU A 218 14.70 -4.68 -6.55
C LEU A 218 14.83 -3.18 -6.87
N PRO A 219 16.06 -2.65 -7.01
CA PRO A 219 16.24 -1.26 -7.40
C PRO A 219 15.63 -1.03 -8.79
N GLY A 220 14.90 0.08 -8.94
CA GLY A 220 14.17 0.43 -10.17
C GLY A 220 12.82 -0.25 -10.32
N PHE A 221 12.37 -1.05 -9.33
CA PHE A 221 11.05 -1.68 -9.36
C PHE A 221 9.89 -0.68 -9.50
N PRO A 222 9.88 0.49 -8.81
CA PRO A 222 8.84 1.50 -9.01
C PRO A 222 8.77 2.02 -10.45
N ALA A 223 9.90 2.35 -11.07
CA ALA A 223 9.99 2.76 -12.48
C ALA A 223 9.53 1.65 -13.44
N PHE A 224 9.85 0.41 -13.10
CA PHE A 224 9.38 -0.76 -13.84
C PHE A 224 7.86 -0.94 -13.74
N LEU A 225 7.27 -0.84 -12.54
CA LEU A 225 5.81 -0.90 -12.36
C LEU A 225 5.08 0.24 -13.06
N PHE A 226 5.66 1.44 -13.06
CA PHE A 226 5.16 2.56 -13.85
C PHE A 226 5.07 2.19 -15.33
N THR A 227 6.18 1.72 -15.91
CA THR A 227 6.23 1.29 -17.30
C THR A 227 5.19 0.22 -17.61
N LEU A 228 5.08 -0.83 -16.79
CA LEU A 228 4.11 -1.91 -16.98
C LEU A 228 2.66 -1.39 -16.92
N SER A 229 2.39 -0.42 -16.06
CA SER A 229 1.08 0.21 -15.92
C SER A 229 0.71 1.00 -17.17
N GLU A 230 1.62 1.83 -17.66
CA GLU A 230 1.41 2.67 -18.84
C GLU A 230 1.34 1.83 -20.12
N MET A 231 2.19 0.81 -20.26
CA MET A 231 2.09 -0.17 -21.35
C MET A 231 0.75 -0.89 -21.34
N THR A 232 0.26 -1.28 -20.16
CA THR A 232 -1.08 -1.89 -20.03
C THR A 232 -2.17 -0.90 -20.45
N LEU A 233 -2.08 0.35 -20.02
CA LEU A 233 -3.01 1.41 -20.40
C LEU A 233 -3.05 1.64 -21.91
N LEU A 234 -1.89 1.84 -22.52
CA LEU A 234 -1.74 2.18 -23.93
C LEU A 234 -1.97 0.99 -24.88
N SER A 235 -1.93 -0.24 -24.36
CA SER A 235 -2.19 -1.43 -25.17
C SER A 235 -3.56 -1.39 -25.85
N LYS A 236 -3.60 -1.88 -27.10
CA LYS A 236 -4.82 -2.00 -27.92
C LYS A 236 -5.71 -3.19 -27.53
N ILE A 237 -5.27 -3.98 -26.53
CA ILE A 237 -5.99 -5.13 -26.01
C ILE A 237 -7.33 -4.66 -25.41
N PRO A 238 -8.44 -5.41 -25.57
CA PRO A 238 -9.72 -5.04 -24.97
C PRO A 238 -9.59 -4.80 -23.47
N GLN A 239 -10.18 -3.71 -22.98
CA GLN A 239 -10.04 -3.27 -21.59
C GLN A 239 -10.36 -4.39 -20.58
N SER A 240 -11.42 -5.18 -20.84
CA SER A 240 -11.85 -6.31 -20.00
C SER A 240 -10.86 -7.48 -19.92
N THR A 241 -9.85 -7.51 -20.78
CA THR A 241 -8.82 -8.57 -20.81
C THR A 241 -7.46 -8.10 -20.30
N LYS A 242 -7.35 -6.82 -19.92
CA LYS A 242 -6.14 -6.27 -19.32
C LYS A 242 -5.99 -6.77 -17.88
N PRO A 243 -4.76 -7.04 -17.41
CA PRO A 243 -4.51 -7.64 -16.10
C PRO A 243 -4.59 -6.61 -14.96
N TRP A 244 -5.66 -5.81 -14.91
CA TRP A 244 -5.80 -4.71 -13.94
C TRP A 244 -5.77 -5.19 -12.50
N GLY A 245 -6.39 -6.33 -12.19
CA GLY A 245 -6.38 -6.91 -10.85
C GLY A 245 -4.99 -7.34 -10.40
N GLN A 246 -4.27 -8.10 -11.23
CA GLN A 246 -2.90 -8.52 -10.93
C GLN A 246 -1.97 -7.31 -10.76
N LEU A 247 -2.08 -6.34 -11.66
CA LEU A 247 -1.29 -5.13 -11.63
C LEU A 247 -1.56 -4.31 -10.36
N GLN A 248 -2.84 -4.12 -10.00
CA GLN A 248 -3.21 -3.40 -8.79
C GLN A 248 -2.59 -4.05 -7.55
N GLU A 249 -2.70 -5.37 -7.38
CA GLU A 249 -2.16 -6.02 -6.19
C GLU A 249 -0.62 -5.94 -6.13
N ILE A 250 0.08 -6.08 -7.27
CA ILE A 250 1.54 -5.87 -7.31
C ILE A 250 1.90 -4.45 -6.87
N ILE A 251 1.16 -3.43 -7.35
CA ILE A 251 1.37 -2.03 -6.96
C ILE A 251 1.07 -1.82 -5.47
N LEU A 252 0.00 -2.40 -4.94
CA LEU A 252 -0.35 -2.26 -3.52
C LEU A 252 0.73 -2.90 -2.62
N ARG A 253 1.29 -4.05 -3.01
CA ARG A 253 2.43 -4.65 -2.30
C ARG A 253 3.65 -3.73 -2.32
N ALA A 254 3.98 -3.15 -3.46
CA ALA A 254 5.05 -2.17 -3.56
C ALA A 254 4.77 -0.90 -2.72
N PHE A 255 3.51 -0.46 -2.66
CA PHE A 255 3.11 0.68 -1.86
C PHE A 255 3.32 0.46 -0.35
N LEU A 256 3.02 -0.74 0.16
CA LEU A 256 3.13 -1.06 1.58
C LEU A 256 4.55 -0.84 2.12
N VAL A 257 5.56 -1.17 1.31
CA VAL A 257 6.97 -1.20 1.74
C VAL A 257 7.88 -0.22 1.01
N GLY A 258 7.38 0.46 -0.02
CA GLY A 258 8.14 1.46 -0.77
C GLY A 258 8.51 2.69 0.05
N THR A 259 9.43 3.49 -0.47
CA THR A 259 9.84 4.76 0.12
C THR A 259 8.72 5.81 0.05
N ARG A 260 8.89 6.93 0.75
CA ARG A 260 7.91 8.00 0.78
C ARG A 260 7.59 8.56 -0.61
N GLU A 261 8.60 8.74 -1.45
CA GLU A 261 8.44 9.27 -2.80
C GLU A 261 7.80 8.22 -3.72
N GLU A 262 8.25 6.96 -3.63
CA GLU A 262 7.67 5.84 -4.37
C GLU A 262 6.17 5.67 -4.11
N ARG A 263 5.75 5.79 -2.85
CA ARG A 263 4.33 5.69 -2.45
C ARG A 263 3.45 6.71 -3.15
N LYS A 264 3.92 7.92 -3.47
CA LYS A 264 3.11 8.94 -4.16
C LYS A 264 2.70 8.45 -5.56
N THR A 265 3.66 7.96 -6.32
CA THR A 265 3.45 7.43 -7.67
C THR A 265 2.68 6.11 -7.63
N MET A 266 3.05 5.18 -6.73
CA MET A 266 2.33 3.91 -6.57
C MET A 266 0.86 4.14 -6.19
N ARG A 267 0.55 5.14 -5.36
CA ARG A 267 -0.84 5.53 -5.06
C ARG A 267 -1.60 5.94 -6.33
N GLN A 268 -1.02 6.79 -7.17
CA GLN A 268 -1.68 7.25 -8.39
C GLN A 268 -1.96 6.08 -9.34
N LEU A 269 -0.98 5.20 -9.54
CA LEU A 269 -1.14 3.99 -10.36
C LEU A 269 -2.18 3.02 -9.77
N ALA A 270 -2.19 2.82 -8.44
CA ALA A 270 -3.16 1.97 -7.76
C ALA A 270 -4.59 2.50 -7.87
N LEU A 271 -4.78 3.82 -7.72
CA LEU A 271 -6.07 4.47 -7.90
C LEU A 271 -6.57 4.31 -9.34
N TYR A 272 -5.67 4.48 -10.31
CA TYR A 272 -5.99 4.31 -11.71
C TYR A 272 -6.47 2.88 -12.02
N ALA A 273 -5.70 1.88 -11.59
CA ALA A 273 -6.06 0.47 -11.74
C ALA A 273 -7.39 0.16 -11.04
N HIS A 274 -7.62 0.72 -9.84
CA HIS A 274 -8.87 0.56 -9.10
C HIS A 274 -10.08 1.06 -9.88
N HIS A 275 -9.98 2.27 -10.44
CA HIS A 275 -11.06 2.84 -11.26
C HIS A 275 -11.41 1.94 -12.44
N ARG A 276 -10.41 1.37 -13.12
CA ARG A 276 -10.63 0.43 -14.23
C ARG A 276 -11.29 -0.87 -13.79
N ILE A 277 -10.92 -1.41 -12.63
CA ILE A 277 -11.55 -2.59 -12.04
C ILE A 277 -13.03 -2.34 -11.78
N LEU A 278 -13.36 -1.19 -11.17
CA LEU A 278 -14.75 -0.81 -10.86
C LEU A 278 -15.59 -0.57 -12.11
N GLU A 279 -15.09 0.20 -13.08
CA GLU A 279 -15.80 0.50 -14.34
C GLU A 279 -16.17 -0.77 -15.12
N GLN A 280 -15.33 -1.79 -15.00
CA GLN A 280 -15.45 -3.03 -15.79
C GLN A 280 -16.04 -4.18 -14.99
N ASN A 281 -16.36 -3.98 -13.71
CA ASN A 281 -16.78 -5.02 -12.77
C ASN A 281 -15.85 -6.25 -12.81
N ILE A 282 -14.54 -6.01 -12.84
CA ILE A 282 -13.55 -7.10 -12.84
C ILE A 282 -13.60 -7.77 -11.47
N VAL A 283 -13.86 -9.07 -11.47
CA VAL A 283 -13.76 -9.91 -10.27
C VAL A 283 -12.29 -10.18 -9.99
N LEU A 284 -11.83 -9.82 -8.80
CA LEU A 284 -10.47 -10.08 -8.36
C LEU A 284 -10.37 -11.53 -7.87
N ASP A 285 -9.39 -12.27 -8.39
CA ASP A 285 -9.07 -13.64 -7.97
C ASP A 285 -7.97 -13.58 -6.91
N SER A 286 -8.34 -13.77 -5.65
CA SER A 286 -7.44 -13.74 -4.50
C SER A 286 -7.05 -15.15 -4.04
N THR A 287 -6.46 -15.94 -4.94
CA THR A 287 -5.88 -17.25 -4.56
C THR A 287 -4.51 -17.06 -3.91
N THR A 288 -4.49 -16.57 -2.67
CA THR A 288 -3.26 -16.28 -1.93
C THR A 288 -2.97 -17.35 -0.89
N ASP A 289 -1.71 -17.76 -0.82
CA ASP A 289 -1.20 -18.67 0.21
C ASP A 289 -1.22 -18.00 1.59
N GLU A 290 -1.38 -18.76 2.68
CA GLU A 290 -1.55 -18.20 4.03
C GLU A 290 -0.31 -17.41 4.48
N GLU A 291 0.89 -17.89 4.17
CA GLU A 291 2.14 -17.22 4.54
C GLU A 291 2.32 -15.89 3.78
N ASP A 292 1.94 -15.89 2.51
CA ASP A 292 1.91 -14.67 1.69
C ASP A 292 0.90 -13.65 2.25
N ALA A 293 -0.34 -14.08 2.52
CA ALA A 293 -1.37 -13.22 3.09
C ALA A 293 -0.93 -12.63 4.45
N ARG A 294 -0.30 -13.43 5.32
CA ARG A 294 0.24 -12.97 6.60
C ARG A 294 1.34 -11.93 6.41
N THR A 295 2.19 -12.09 5.39
CA THR A 295 3.26 -11.12 5.05
C THR A 295 2.67 -9.79 4.62
N VAL A 296 1.63 -9.81 3.77
CA VAL A 296 0.90 -8.60 3.36
C VAL A 296 0.23 -7.90 4.55
N VAL A 297 -0.45 -8.67 5.41
CA VAL A 297 -1.13 -8.15 6.60
C VAL A 297 -0.12 -7.49 7.56
N ARG A 298 1.03 -8.10 7.78
CA ARG A 298 2.10 -7.52 8.61
C ARG A 298 2.63 -6.22 8.01
N ALA A 299 2.97 -6.20 6.73
CA ALA A 299 3.43 -4.99 6.06
C ALA A 299 2.38 -3.85 6.14
N TYR A 300 1.08 -4.19 6.06
CA TYR A 300 0.01 -3.23 6.32
C TYR A 300 0.05 -2.68 7.74
N VAL A 301 0.06 -3.54 8.76
CA VAL A 301 0.10 -3.12 10.18
C VAL A 301 1.36 -2.32 10.49
N ASP A 302 2.52 -2.74 10.00
CA ASP A 302 3.81 -2.08 10.20
C ASP A 302 3.86 -0.70 9.53
N MET A 303 3.21 -0.54 8.38
CA MET A 303 3.05 0.78 7.75
C MET A 303 2.30 1.78 8.65
N PHE A 304 1.52 1.29 9.63
CA PHE A 304 0.88 2.13 10.64
C PHE A 304 1.54 2.17 12.01
N ASN A 305 2.57 1.37 12.27
CA ASN A 305 3.21 1.25 13.58
C ASN A 305 4.69 1.74 13.57
N PRO A 306 5.12 2.65 14.46
CA PRO A 306 4.38 3.31 15.54
C PRO A 306 3.63 4.55 15.07
N PHE A 307 2.36 4.65 15.48
CA PHE A 307 1.48 5.78 15.19
C PHE A 307 2.03 7.15 15.63
N TRP A 308 2.84 7.18 16.69
CA TRP A 308 3.43 8.42 17.22
C TRP A 308 4.71 8.86 16.49
N ASN A 309 5.32 7.98 15.70
CA ASN A 309 6.48 8.30 14.86
C ASN A 309 6.08 8.58 13.41
N TYR A 310 4.77 8.73 13.16
CA TYR A 310 4.29 9.35 11.95
C TYR A 310 4.87 10.74 11.84
N ASP A 311 5.93 10.84 11.04
CA ASP A 311 6.24 12.10 10.40
C ASP A 311 4.92 12.55 9.74
N LYS A 312 4.38 13.69 10.18
CA LYS A 312 3.21 14.37 9.58
C LYS A 312 3.40 14.62 8.07
N SER A 313 4.56 14.25 7.53
CA SER A 313 4.93 14.19 6.13
C SER A 313 4.41 12.94 5.34
N LEU A 314 4.07 11.81 5.97
CA LEU A 314 3.44 10.63 5.31
C LEU A 314 1.93 10.80 5.12
N ALA A 315 1.37 11.61 6.00
CA ALA A 315 -0.03 12.02 6.07
C ALA A 315 -0.64 12.53 4.75
N PRO A 316 0.05 13.36 3.94
CA PRO A 316 -0.40 13.78 2.60
C PRO A 316 -0.31 12.69 1.51
N ILE A 317 0.35 11.57 1.79
CA ILE A 317 0.68 10.53 0.79
C ILE A 317 -0.25 9.34 0.97
N MET A 318 -0.49 8.91 2.20
CA MET A 318 -1.53 7.95 2.53
C MET A 318 -2.89 8.62 2.63
N LEU A 319 -3.36 9.29 1.57
CA LEU A 319 -4.70 9.89 1.56
C LEU A 319 -5.78 8.81 1.73
N LEU A 320 -6.97 9.25 2.14
CA LEU A 320 -8.08 8.35 2.46
C LEU A 320 -8.54 7.48 1.29
N ASP A 321 -8.24 7.89 0.05
CA ASP A 321 -8.56 7.13 -1.15
C ASP A 321 -7.75 5.83 -1.22
N ILE A 322 -6.43 5.89 -1.05
CA ILE A 322 -5.57 4.69 -1.04
C ILE A 322 -5.76 3.88 0.24
N ALA A 323 -6.03 4.53 1.38
CA ALA A 323 -6.27 3.85 2.64
C ALA A 323 -7.48 2.91 2.58
N ASN A 324 -8.55 3.32 1.87
CA ASN A 324 -9.71 2.48 1.65
C ASN A 324 -9.41 1.28 0.74
N ILE A 325 -8.69 1.51 -0.37
CA ILE A 325 -8.29 0.45 -1.29
C ILE A 325 -7.42 -0.59 -0.56
N LEU A 326 -6.44 -0.15 0.23
CA LEU A 326 -5.56 -1.02 1.01
C LEU A 326 -6.34 -1.79 2.07
N PHE A 327 -7.23 -1.13 2.81
CA PHE A 327 -8.04 -1.82 3.82
C PHE A 327 -8.89 -2.92 3.20
N ARG A 328 -9.59 -2.65 2.09
CA ARG A 328 -10.39 -3.68 1.38
C ARG A 328 -9.53 -4.81 0.82
N PHE A 329 -8.35 -4.47 0.32
CA PHE A 329 -7.38 -5.46 -0.15
C PHE A 329 -6.94 -6.39 1.00
N VAL A 330 -6.53 -5.82 2.14
CA VAL A 330 -6.09 -6.60 3.31
C VAL A 330 -7.25 -7.39 3.91
N ASP A 331 -8.44 -6.80 4.02
CA ASP A 331 -9.64 -7.50 4.50
C ASP A 331 -9.98 -8.73 3.66
N SER A 332 -9.80 -8.64 2.33
CA SER A 332 -10.01 -9.76 1.41
C SER A 332 -9.01 -10.91 1.61
N LEU A 333 -7.88 -10.65 2.27
CA LEU A 333 -6.87 -11.65 2.63
C LEU A 333 -7.09 -12.26 4.02
N LEU A 334 -7.98 -11.70 4.85
CA LEU A 334 -8.26 -12.19 6.20
C LEU A 334 -9.16 -13.45 6.17
N THR A 335 -8.54 -14.59 5.89
CA THR A 335 -9.16 -15.93 5.97
C THR A 335 -9.36 -16.37 7.42
N SER A 336 -9.96 -17.55 7.62
CA SER A 336 -10.11 -18.16 8.95
C SER A 336 -8.78 -18.41 9.65
N GLU A 337 -7.72 -18.73 8.90
CA GLU A 337 -6.38 -18.98 9.44
C GLU A 337 -5.65 -17.71 9.89
N LEU A 338 -6.10 -16.53 9.41
CA LEU A 338 -5.56 -15.22 9.78
C LEU A 338 -6.49 -14.44 10.71
N ALA A 339 -7.43 -15.13 11.35
CA ALA A 339 -8.38 -14.50 12.26
C ALA A 339 -7.69 -13.83 13.45
N ASP A 340 -6.54 -14.33 13.89
CA ASP A 340 -5.71 -13.73 14.95
C ASP A 340 -5.18 -12.33 14.58
N CYS A 341 -5.04 -12.03 13.30
CA CYS A 341 -4.56 -10.74 12.80
C CYS A 341 -5.68 -9.67 12.72
N ILE A 342 -6.95 -10.05 12.88
CA ILE A 342 -8.12 -9.16 12.75
C ILE A 342 -8.03 -7.94 13.68
N PRO A 343 -7.69 -8.06 14.98
CA PRO A 343 -7.62 -6.91 15.87
C PRO A 343 -6.59 -5.88 15.40
N ASP A 344 -5.42 -6.30 14.95
CA ASP A 344 -4.35 -5.40 14.51
C ASP A 344 -4.72 -4.66 13.21
N VAL A 345 -5.33 -5.36 12.25
CA VAL A 345 -5.82 -4.74 11.01
C VAL A 345 -6.93 -3.72 11.29
N ALA A 346 -7.91 -4.09 12.11
CA ALA A 346 -9.00 -3.20 12.49
C ALA A 346 -8.48 -1.97 13.25
N LYS A 347 -7.56 -2.19 14.20
CA LYS A 347 -6.88 -1.13 14.94
C LYS A 347 -6.17 -0.16 14.01
N SER A 348 -5.37 -0.67 13.07
CA SER A 348 -4.65 0.19 12.12
C SER A 348 -5.57 1.03 11.24
N ALA A 349 -6.67 0.44 10.77
CA ALA A 349 -7.68 1.15 9.99
C ALA A 349 -8.37 2.26 10.81
N LEU A 350 -8.71 2.00 12.08
CA LEU A 350 -9.37 2.96 12.96
C LEU A 350 -8.43 4.11 13.38
N GLU A 351 -7.20 3.81 13.77
CA GLU A 351 -6.18 4.81 14.11
C GLU A 351 -5.83 5.69 12.91
N ARG A 352 -5.92 5.13 11.69
CA ARG A 352 -5.81 5.93 10.46
C ARG A 352 -6.92 6.97 10.31
N ILE A 353 -8.16 6.69 10.76
CA ILE A 353 -9.25 7.68 10.79
C ILE A 353 -8.92 8.77 11.82
N TRP A 354 -8.47 8.40 13.01
CA TRP A 354 -8.05 9.38 14.04
C TRP A 354 -7.01 10.35 13.49
N LEU A 355 -6.00 9.86 12.77
CA LEU A 355 -4.99 10.70 12.14
C LEU A 355 -5.57 11.74 11.16
N GLU A 356 -6.69 11.46 10.48
CA GLU A 356 -7.38 12.50 9.69
C GLU A 356 -8.11 13.52 10.54
N ILE A 357 -8.80 13.05 11.58
CA ILE A 357 -9.57 13.90 12.49
C ILE A 357 -8.64 14.84 13.27
N ASP A 358 -7.49 14.36 13.71
CA ASP A 358 -6.52 15.17 14.45
C ASP A 358 -5.88 16.25 13.58
N ARG A 359 -5.91 16.13 12.25
CA ARG A 359 -5.50 17.22 11.35
C ARG A 359 -6.53 18.34 11.27
N GLU A 360 -7.76 18.15 11.75
CA GLU A 360 -8.71 19.27 11.92
C GLU A 360 -8.22 20.30 12.94
N ASN A 361 -7.26 19.94 13.81
CA ASN A 361 -6.69 20.88 14.77
C ASN A 361 -5.81 21.94 14.09
N ASP A 362 -5.22 21.61 12.94
CA ASP A 362 -4.40 22.54 12.16
C ASP A 362 -5.26 23.52 11.34
N GLY A 363 -6.59 23.35 11.35
CA GLY A 363 -7.58 24.21 10.69
C GLY A 363 -8.82 23.46 10.23
N PHE A 364 -9.86 24.20 9.83
CA PHE A 364 -11.10 23.59 9.31
C PHE A 364 -10.81 22.65 8.14
N MET A 365 -11.16 21.37 8.29
CA MET A 365 -11.05 20.39 7.22
C MET A 365 -11.92 20.79 6.02
N PRO A 366 -11.39 20.84 4.78
CA PRO A 366 -12.20 21.13 3.60
C PRO A 366 -13.34 20.12 3.40
N ALA A 367 -14.48 20.57 2.85
CA ALA A 367 -15.66 19.72 2.66
C ALA A 367 -15.39 18.41 1.87
N PRO A 368 -14.62 18.39 0.77
CA PRO A 368 -14.33 17.13 0.08
C PRO A 368 -13.61 16.12 0.98
N ARG A 369 -12.66 16.59 1.80
CA ARG A 369 -11.86 15.75 2.70
C ARG A 369 -12.69 15.17 3.85
N ARG A 370 -13.61 15.96 4.41
CA ARG A 370 -14.59 15.46 5.39
C ARG A 370 -15.49 14.39 4.80
N GLY A 371 -15.99 14.60 3.58
CA GLY A 371 -16.77 13.61 2.84
C GLY A 371 -16.02 12.29 2.65
N PHE A 372 -14.74 12.34 2.27
CA PHE A 372 -13.88 11.15 2.20
C PHE A 372 -13.66 10.49 3.57
N THR A 373 -13.42 11.28 4.62
CA THR A 373 -13.16 10.76 5.99
C THR A 373 -14.38 10.01 6.50
N ARG A 374 -15.57 10.59 6.31
CA ARG A 374 -16.85 9.96 6.61
C ARG A 374 -17.02 8.66 5.83
N LYS A 375 -16.78 8.67 4.52
CA LYS A 375 -16.94 7.47 3.67
C LYS A 375 -16.00 6.34 4.10
N TYR A 376 -14.75 6.67 4.43
CA TYR A 376 -13.78 5.69 4.91
C TYR A 376 -14.17 5.12 6.28
N ALA A 377 -14.62 5.97 7.21
CA ALA A 377 -15.12 5.53 8.51
C ALA A 377 -16.35 4.64 8.38
N ALA A 378 -17.29 5.01 7.51
CA ALA A 378 -18.48 4.24 7.17
C ALA A 378 -18.13 2.84 6.67
N ASP A 379 -17.23 2.76 5.69
CA ASP A 379 -16.75 1.47 5.17
C ASP A 379 -16.19 0.62 6.33
N ILE A 380 -15.25 1.14 7.13
CA ILE A 380 -14.65 0.39 8.25
C ILE A 380 -15.72 -0.06 9.26
N PHE A 381 -16.63 0.82 9.67
CA PHE A 381 -17.70 0.50 10.61
C PHE A 381 -18.62 -0.61 10.09
N HIS A 382 -18.84 -0.65 8.78
CA HIS A 382 -19.60 -1.73 8.14
C HIS A 382 -18.87 -3.09 8.21
N PHE A 383 -17.54 -3.11 8.13
CA PHE A 383 -16.74 -4.35 8.21
C PHE A 383 -16.51 -4.85 9.64
N LEU A 384 -16.58 -3.99 10.67
CA LEU A 384 -16.29 -4.37 12.06
C LEU A 384 -17.16 -5.55 12.58
N PRO A 385 -18.49 -5.60 12.38
CA PRO A 385 -19.30 -6.74 12.80
C PRO A 385 -18.84 -8.06 12.17
N ASP A 386 -18.54 -8.04 10.87
CA ASP A 386 -18.13 -9.23 10.12
C ASP A 386 -16.72 -9.70 10.54
N MET A 387 -15.80 -8.76 10.77
CA MET A 387 -14.49 -9.03 11.36
C MET A 387 -14.61 -9.66 12.75
N ARG A 388 -15.45 -9.11 13.62
CA ARG A 388 -15.69 -9.65 14.95
C ARG A 388 -16.29 -11.05 14.90
N ASN A 389 -17.28 -11.28 14.04
CA ASN A 389 -17.89 -12.59 13.86
C ASN A 389 -16.88 -13.63 13.35
N ARG A 390 -15.99 -13.25 12.42
CA ARG A 390 -14.88 -14.11 11.97
C ARG A 390 -13.92 -14.44 13.10
N LEU A 391 -13.53 -13.45 13.91
CA LEU A 391 -12.66 -13.68 15.08
C LEU A 391 -13.31 -14.61 16.10
N LEU A 392 -14.57 -14.35 16.47
CA LEU A 392 -15.35 -15.17 17.40
C LEU A 392 -15.49 -16.62 16.92
N THR A 393 -15.75 -16.80 15.63
CA THR A 393 -15.95 -18.14 15.04
C THR A 393 -14.67 -18.95 15.01
N ASN A 394 -13.53 -18.31 14.71
CA ASN A 394 -12.27 -19.01 14.45
C ASN A 394 -11.33 -19.08 15.67
N VAL A 395 -11.30 -18.03 16.49
CA VAL A 395 -10.39 -17.90 17.66
C VAL A 395 -11.15 -18.03 18.99
N GLY A 396 -12.41 -17.59 19.03
CA GLY A 396 -13.21 -17.57 20.26
C GLY A 396 -12.80 -16.49 21.25
N ASP A 397 -12.00 -15.50 20.83
CA ASP A 397 -11.50 -14.41 21.66
C ASP A 397 -12.20 -13.09 21.33
N ASP A 398 -13.35 -12.86 21.97
CA ASP A 398 -14.07 -11.59 21.88
C ASP A 398 -13.39 -10.46 22.66
N GLN A 399 -12.56 -10.83 23.64
CA GLN A 399 -11.95 -9.89 24.57
C GLN A 399 -10.84 -9.11 23.89
N ALA A 400 -10.03 -9.75 23.05
CA ALA A 400 -9.01 -9.08 22.25
C ALA A 400 -9.62 -7.99 21.35
N PHE A 401 -10.73 -8.29 20.66
CA PHE A 401 -11.42 -7.31 19.82
C PHE A 401 -12.04 -6.18 20.65
N SER A 402 -12.66 -6.51 21.78
CA SER A 402 -13.25 -5.51 22.69
C SER A 402 -12.18 -4.59 23.28
N ASN A 403 -11.05 -5.14 23.72
CA ASN A 403 -9.90 -4.39 24.22
C ASN A 403 -9.35 -3.46 23.15
N MET A 404 -9.19 -3.94 21.92
CA MET A 404 -8.77 -3.12 20.79
C MET A 404 -9.70 -1.92 20.56
N LEU A 405 -11.02 -2.15 20.54
CA LEU A 405 -12.01 -1.08 20.36
C LEU A 405 -11.94 -0.02 21.48
N LEU A 406 -11.66 -0.47 22.72
CA LEU A 406 -11.47 0.41 23.88
C LEU A 406 -10.16 1.20 23.78
N GLU A 407 -9.06 0.55 23.40
CA GLU A 407 -7.75 1.20 23.21
C GLU A 407 -7.80 2.32 22.18
N VAL A 408 -8.57 2.14 21.11
CA VAL A 408 -8.73 3.14 20.04
C VAL A 408 -9.77 4.21 20.39
N ASP A 409 -10.44 4.15 21.55
CA ASP A 409 -11.59 5.01 21.90
C ASP A 409 -12.62 5.07 20.74
N ILE A 410 -13.13 3.90 20.33
CA ILE A 410 -14.07 3.80 19.21
C ILE A 410 -15.30 4.71 19.36
N LEU A 411 -15.74 4.94 20.61
CA LEU A 411 -16.85 5.83 20.91
C LEU A 411 -16.48 7.29 20.65
N GLY A 412 -15.30 7.72 21.13
CA GLY A 412 -14.72 9.02 20.81
C GLY A 412 -14.63 9.25 19.30
N LEU A 413 -14.12 8.26 18.59
CA LEU A 413 -13.97 8.29 17.13
C LEU A 413 -15.32 8.45 16.42
N ALA A 414 -16.29 7.62 16.77
CA ALA A 414 -17.63 7.66 16.20
C ALA A 414 -18.33 9.01 16.46
N GLY A 415 -18.20 9.56 17.67
CA GLY A 415 -18.71 10.88 18.02
C GLY A 415 -18.07 12.01 17.20
N ARG A 416 -16.76 11.92 16.92
CA ARG A 416 -16.05 12.88 16.06
C ARG A 416 -16.47 12.76 14.60
N VAL A 417 -16.66 11.54 14.09
CA VAL A 417 -17.19 11.33 12.73
C VAL A 417 -18.60 11.89 12.61
N LEU A 418 -19.46 11.65 13.61
CA LEU A 418 -20.81 12.21 13.69
C LEU A 418 -20.79 13.75 13.67
N LEU A 419 -19.85 14.36 14.39
CA LEU A 419 -19.66 15.80 14.38
C LEU A 419 -19.34 16.34 12.98
N MET A 420 -18.47 15.66 12.22
CA MET A 420 -18.15 16.04 10.84
C MET A 420 -19.41 16.02 9.95
N VAL A 421 -20.22 14.96 10.03
CA VAL A 421 -21.49 14.86 9.26
C VAL A 421 -22.45 15.98 9.63
N SER A 422 -22.52 16.34 10.93
CA SER A 422 -23.43 17.37 11.41
C SER A 422 -23.12 18.79 10.96
N ARG A 423 -21.87 19.03 10.56
CA ARG A 423 -21.41 20.31 10.03
C ARG A 423 -21.61 20.42 8.51
N GLU A 424 -21.90 19.31 7.84
CA GLU A 424 -22.17 19.29 6.40
C GLU A 424 -23.65 19.56 6.10
N GLY A 425 -23.89 20.12 4.92
CA GLY A 425 -25.18 20.67 4.52
C GLY A 425 -26.35 19.68 4.52
N SER A 426 -27.51 20.19 4.11
CA SER A 426 -28.83 19.57 4.24
C SER A 426 -29.10 18.34 3.35
N ASN A 427 -28.10 17.67 2.76
CA ASN A 427 -28.33 16.58 1.80
C ASN A 427 -28.92 15.34 2.49
N PRO A 428 -30.23 15.04 2.35
CA PRO A 428 -30.90 14.00 3.13
C PRO A 428 -30.37 12.58 2.88
N ASP A 429 -29.84 12.31 1.69
CA ASP A 429 -29.34 10.98 1.33
C ASP A 429 -28.02 10.65 2.05
N GLU A 430 -27.15 11.65 2.19
CA GLU A 430 -25.91 11.51 2.97
C GLU A 430 -26.19 11.27 4.46
N TRP A 431 -27.28 11.85 4.96
CA TRP A 431 -27.74 11.64 6.33
C TRP A 431 -28.29 10.24 6.57
N GLN A 432 -28.96 9.66 5.58
CA GLN A 432 -29.52 8.31 5.67
C GLN A 432 -28.41 7.25 5.59
N ASN A 433 -27.46 7.40 4.66
CA ASN A 433 -26.33 6.46 4.56
C ASN A 433 -25.50 6.45 5.86
N PHE A 434 -25.16 7.62 6.39
CA PHE A 434 -24.38 7.70 7.63
C PHE A 434 -25.12 7.12 8.86
N ARG A 435 -26.45 7.23 8.88
CA ARG A 435 -27.26 6.59 9.91
C ARG A 435 -27.11 5.07 9.84
N ASP A 436 -27.19 4.49 8.64
CA ASP A 436 -27.06 3.05 8.45
C ASP A 436 -25.66 2.58 8.90
N ASP A 437 -24.61 3.38 8.62
CA ASP A 437 -23.24 3.14 9.11
C ASP A 437 -23.13 3.15 10.64
N LEU A 438 -23.81 4.08 11.32
CA LEU A 438 -23.86 4.12 12.78
C LEU A 438 -24.61 2.93 13.39
N VAL A 439 -25.60 2.39 12.69
CA VAL A 439 -26.30 1.16 13.11
C VAL A 439 -25.33 -0.03 13.05
N TYR A 440 -24.56 -0.18 11.97
CA TYR A 440 -23.54 -1.23 11.87
C TYR A 440 -22.49 -1.10 12.98
N LEU A 441 -22.06 0.12 13.31
CA LEU A 441 -21.16 0.35 14.43
C LEU A 441 -21.80 -0.03 15.78
N CYS A 442 -23.07 0.31 16.00
CA CYS A 442 -23.80 -0.10 17.19
C CYS A 442 -23.82 -1.62 17.30
N ASP A 443 -24.12 -2.32 16.21
CA ASP A 443 -24.14 -3.78 16.16
C ASP A 443 -22.77 -4.38 16.50
N ALA A 444 -21.68 -3.84 15.94
CA ALA A 444 -20.31 -4.27 16.27
C ALA A 444 -20.04 -4.18 17.79
N MET A 445 -20.56 -3.14 18.44
CA MET A 445 -20.38 -2.89 19.87
C MET A 445 -21.42 -3.56 20.78
N THR A 446 -22.56 -4.05 20.26
CA THR A 446 -23.60 -4.66 21.13
C THR A 446 -23.14 -5.89 21.90
N GLY A 447 -22.06 -6.54 21.45
CA GLY A 447 -21.49 -7.67 22.17
C GLY A 447 -20.19 -7.38 22.89
N THR A 448 -19.65 -6.15 22.88
CA THR A 448 -18.56 -5.82 23.82
C THR A 448 -19.20 -5.89 25.21
N GLY A 449 -18.98 -7.00 25.92
CA GLY A 449 -19.50 -7.21 27.27
C GLY A 449 -19.16 -6.04 28.20
N GLN A 450 -19.89 -5.92 29.31
CA GLN A 450 -19.79 -4.87 30.33
C GLN A 450 -18.50 -4.04 30.22
N VAL A 451 -18.60 -2.83 29.66
CA VAL A 451 -17.52 -1.84 29.75
C VAL A 451 -17.15 -1.76 31.23
N PRO A 452 -15.91 -2.06 31.62
CA PRO A 452 -15.53 -2.04 33.04
C PRO A 452 -15.96 -0.71 33.66
N ASP A 453 -16.57 -0.73 34.85
CA ASP A 453 -17.10 0.47 35.51
C ASP A 453 -16.03 1.57 35.66
N GLU A 454 -14.75 1.20 35.67
CA GLU A 454 -13.58 2.07 35.73
C GLU A 454 -13.28 2.81 34.41
N LEU A 455 -13.77 2.30 33.27
CA LEU A 455 -13.67 2.88 31.92
C LEU A 455 -14.96 3.56 31.47
N ALA A 456 -15.96 3.69 32.35
CA ALA A 456 -17.22 4.37 32.08
C ALA A 456 -17.03 5.89 31.94
N TYR A 457 -16.38 6.30 30.85
CA TYR A 457 -16.18 7.69 30.47
C TYR A 457 -17.52 8.37 30.12
N PRO A 458 -17.58 9.71 30.17
CA PRO A 458 -18.71 10.50 29.65
C PRO A 458 -19.14 10.14 28.22
N ASN A 459 -18.21 9.59 27.41
CA ASN A 459 -18.45 9.09 26.05
C ASN A 459 -19.44 7.92 26.02
N VAL A 460 -19.43 7.01 26.99
CA VAL A 460 -20.37 5.86 27.06
C VAL A 460 -21.79 6.34 27.30
N ALA A 461 -22.00 7.25 28.26
CA ALA A 461 -23.32 7.80 28.56
C ALA A 461 -23.90 8.60 27.37
N ASN A 462 -23.05 9.32 26.63
CA ASN A 462 -23.47 10.03 25.42
C ASN A 462 -23.69 9.10 24.24
N TRP A 463 -22.89 8.04 24.11
CA TRP A 463 -23.13 6.99 23.12
C TRP A 463 -24.47 6.28 23.37
N VAL A 464 -24.79 5.93 24.61
CA VAL A 464 -26.10 5.35 24.97
C VAL A 464 -27.24 6.30 24.57
N LYS A 465 -27.07 7.62 24.73
CA LYS A 465 -28.07 8.59 24.24
C LYS A 465 -28.18 8.58 22.72
N VAL A 466 -27.04 8.58 22.00
CA VAL A 466 -27.01 8.53 20.53
C VAL A 466 -27.65 7.25 20.02
N ARG A 467 -27.25 6.10 20.55
CA ARG A 467 -27.83 4.78 20.26
C ARG A 467 -29.32 4.76 20.52
N ASN A 468 -29.77 5.17 21.70
CA ASN A 468 -31.21 5.20 22.02
C ASN A 468 -31.99 6.12 21.06
N GLN A 469 -31.39 7.22 20.62
CA GLN A 469 -31.98 8.09 19.60
C GLN A 469 -32.01 7.41 18.22
N LEU A 470 -30.94 6.70 17.81
CA LEU A 470 -30.90 5.91 16.57
C LEU A 470 -31.93 4.76 16.58
N ASP A 471 -32.05 4.05 17.70
CA ASP A 471 -33.00 2.95 17.92
C ASP A 471 -34.46 3.42 17.85
N MET A 472 -34.77 4.59 18.45
CA MET A 472 -36.09 5.21 18.31
C MET A 472 -36.42 5.60 16.85
N LEU A 473 -35.39 5.79 16.01
CA LEU A 473 -35.53 6.19 14.61
C LEU A 473 -35.56 5.00 13.66
N THR A 474 -34.94 3.85 13.97
CA THR A 474 -35.11 2.58 13.21
C THR A 474 -36.50 2.00 13.36
N VAL A 475 -37.14 2.23 14.50
CA VAL A 475 -38.53 1.81 14.75
C VAL A 475 -39.57 2.82 14.22
N GLY A 476 -39.19 4.05 13.88
CA GLY A 476 -40.10 5.14 13.50
C GLY A 476 -39.80 5.81 12.16
N THR A 477 -40.82 6.07 11.35
CA THR A 477 -40.77 6.86 10.09
C THR A 477 -40.60 8.37 10.34
N ALA A 478 -39.71 8.76 11.26
CA ALA A 478 -39.56 10.16 11.65
C ALA A 478 -38.90 10.99 10.52
N PRO A 479 -39.40 12.21 10.22
CA PRO A 479 -38.85 13.05 9.14
C PRO A 479 -37.42 13.53 9.43
N SER A 480 -36.61 13.67 8.38
CA SER A 480 -35.14 13.94 8.43
C SER A 480 -34.72 15.14 9.29
N ARG A 481 -35.61 16.12 9.50
CA ARG A 481 -35.35 17.30 10.34
C ARG A 481 -35.21 16.98 11.82
N VAL A 482 -35.92 15.96 12.33
CA VAL A 482 -35.86 15.54 13.74
C VAL A 482 -34.56 14.78 14.00
N LEU A 483 -34.18 13.87 13.09
CA LEU A 483 -32.89 13.18 13.08
C LEU A 483 -31.72 14.17 13.11
N LYS A 484 -31.71 15.13 12.18
CA LYS A 484 -30.66 16.15 12.12
C LYS A 484 -30.54 16.94 13.42
N ARG A 485 -31.65 17.27 14.08
CA ARG A 485 -31.63 17.99 15.37
C ARG A 485 -31.01 17.14 16.48
N HIS A 486 -31.41 15.89 16.62
CA HIS A 486 -30.88 15.00 17.66
C HIS A 486 -29.39 14.70 17.47
N LEU A 487 -28.96 14.46 16.24
CA LEU A 487 -27.55 14.29 15.90
C LEU A 487 -26.74 15.57 16.12
N LEU A 488 -27.29 16.76 15.87
CA LEU A 488 -26.67 18.03 16.23
C LEU A 488 -26.56 18.22 17.76
N GLU A 489 -27.56 17.80 18.53
CA GLU A 489 -27.53 17.83 20.00
C GLU A 489 -26.49 16.85 20.56
N ALA A 490 -26.38 15.67 19.96
CA ALA A 490 -25.35 14.68 20.27
C ALA A 490 -23.95 15.21 19.93
N GLY A 491 -23.76 15.77 18.73
CA GLY A 491 -22.51 16.41 18.32
C GLY A 491 -22.10 17.52 19.29
N LYS A 492 -23.01 18.43 19.64
CA LYS A 492 -22.75 19.48 20.64
C LYS A 492 -22.37 18.92 22.01
N SER A 493 -22.93 17.78 22.40
CA SER A 493 -22.54 17.10 23.65
C SER A 493 -21.10 16.58 23.58
N TRP A 494 -20.63 16.22 22.39
CA TRP A 494 -19.25 15.80 22.12
C TRP A 494 -18.26 16.98 22.04
N GLU A 495 -18.69 18.15 21.54
CA GLU A 495 -17.90 19.39 21.55
C GLU A 495 -17.57 19.88 22.98
N MET A 496 -18.39 19.54 23.98
CA MET A 496 -18.17 19.95 25.37
C MET A 496 -16.99 19.24 26.06
N PHE A 497 -16.40 18.20 25.47
CA PHE A 497 -15.27 17.46 26.05
C PHE A 497 -13.87 17.96 25.63
N GLY A 498 -13.78 19.11 24.93
CA GLY A 498 -12.50 19.80 24.72
C GLY A 498 -11.59 19.22 23.61
N PRO A 499 -10.43 19.85 23.34
CA PRO A 499 -9.57 19.53 22.20
C PRO A 499 -8.96 18.13 22.33
N PRO A 500 -8.49 17.52 21.22
CA PRO A 500 -7.97 16.16 21.21
C PRO A 500 -6.67 16.05 21.99
N HIS A 501 -6.22 14.81 22.21
CA HIS A 501 -4.89 14.42 22.67
C HIS A 501 -3.86 15.57 22.60
N GLN A 502 -3.81 16.43 23.63
CA GLN A 502 -2.57 17.14 23.92
C GLN A 502 -1.58 16.03 24.25
N GLU A 503 -0.41 16.05 23.62
CA GLU A 503 0.72 15.18 23.93
C GLU A 503 0.83 15.02 25.45
N VAL A 504 0.27 13.94 25.99
CA VAL A 504 0.59 13.52 27.34
C VAL A 504 1.86 12.70 27.13
N PRO A 505 3.04 13.20 27.55
CA PRO A 505 4.22 12.35 27.52
C PRO A 505 3.89 11.10 28.34
N TRP A 506 3.94 9.95 27.68
CA TRP A 506 3.73 8.64 28.29
C TRP A 506 4.91 8.36 29.23
N GLU A 507 4.91 8.97 30.41
CA GLU A 507 5.56 8.36 31.56
C GLU A 507 4.54 7.43 32.22
N PRO A 508 4.94 6.18 32.57
CA PRO A 508 4.06 5.25 33.25
C PRO A 508 3.74 5.80 34.65
N ARG A 509 2.63 6.55 34.77
CA ARG A 509 2.19 7.09 36.06
C ARG A 509 1.51 6.00 36.88
N GLN A 510 2.16 5.60 37.97
CA GLN A 510 1.44 5.11 39.15
C GLN A 510 0.49 6.21 39.62
N ILE A 511 -0.82 6.00 39.44
CA ILE A 511 -1.84 6.97 39.86
C ILE A 511 -2.05 6.82 41.38
N GLN A 512 -1.56 7.79 42.16
CA GLN A 512 -2.06 8.06 43.51
C GLN A 512 -3.30 8.96 43.41
N ILE A 513 -4.46 8.41 43.77
CA ILE A 513 -5.72 9.14 43.85
C ILE A 513 -5.71 10.02 45.10
N THR A 514 -5.88 11.33 44.92
CA THR A 514 -6.18 12.25 46.03
C THR A 514 -7.58 12.83 45.83
N PHE A 515 -8.49 12.52 46.75
CA PHE A 515 -9.85 13.04 46.78
C PHE A 515 -9.85 14.51 47.21
N VAL A 516 -10.53 15.39 46.46
CA VAL A 516 -10.89 16.74 46.92
C VAL A 516 -12.38 16.95 46.70
N GLU A 517 -13.15 16.87 47.80
CA GLU A 517 -14.52 17.38 47.86
C GLU A 517 -14.48 18.90 48.07
N SER A 518 -15.14 19.69 47.21
CA SER A 518 -15.81 20.91 47.68
C SER A 518 -16.90 21.43 46.74
N VAL A 519 -18.14 21.36 47.24
CA VAL A 519 -19.13 22.44 47.35
C VAL A 519 -19.37 23.35 46.12
N LEU A 520 -20.56 23.24 45.51
CA LEU A 520 -21.52 24.36 45.41
C LEU A 520 -22.87 23.85 44.88
N GLY A 521 -23.89 23.92 45.74
CA GLY A 521 -25.28 23.78 45.35
C GLY A 521 -25.92 25.12 45.00
N ARG A 522 -26.78 25.13 43.97
CA ARG A 522 -28.17 25.68 43.99
C ARG A 522 -28.85 25.59 42.61
N SER A 523 -29.95 24.83 42.63
CA SER A 523 -31.18 24.82 41.82
C SER A 523 -31.41 25.93 40.78
N ILE A 524 -31.90 25.54 39.58
CA ILE A 524 -33.11 26.09 38.91
C ILE A 524 -33.74 25.00 37.99
N VAL A 525 -34.93 24.56 38.40
CA VAL A 525 -36.17 24.21 37.66
C VAL A 525 -36.15 23.25 36.45
N VAL A 526 -36.75 22.08 36.72
CA VAL A 526 -37.25 21.05 35.79
C VAL A 526 -38.57 21.49 35.16
N GLN A 527 -38.71 21.34 33.84
CA GLN A 527 -39.98 20.93 33.20
C GLN A 527 -39.73 20.45 31.76
N GLY A 528 -39.82 19.12 31.55
CA GLY A 528 -39.87 18.56 30.20
C GLY A 528 -39.02 17.31 29.92
N ALA A 529 -38.87 16.34 30.84
CA ALA A 529 -38.21 15.05 30.51
C ALA A 529 -38.66 13.85 31.36
N ASN A 530 -39.81 13.91 32.04
CA ASN A 530 -40.23 12.85 32.97
C ASN A 530 -41.01 11.68 32.32
N LYS A 531 -40.76 11.37 31.04
CA LYS A 531 -41.35 10.17 30.41
C LYS A 531 -40.35 9.15 29.86
N CYS A 532 -39.06 9.49 29.74
CA CYS A 532 -38.03 8.54 29.28
C CYS A 532 -37.05 8.08 30.37
N ILE A 533 -37.11 8.64 31.58
CA ILE A 533 -36.25 8.20 32.70
C ILE A 533 -36.90 7.04 33.51
N GLY A 534 -38.22 6.85 33.38
CA GLY A 534 -38.94 5.76 34.06
C GLY A 534 -38.54 4.37 33.58
N ASP A 535 -38.18 4.21 32.31
CA ASP A 535 -37.90 2.89 31.72
C ASP A 535 -36.43 2.48 31.85
N CYS A 536 -35.50 3.41 32.11
CA CYS A 536 -34.10 3.08 32.38
C CYS A 536 -33.85 2.72 33.86
N ALA A 537 -34.71 3.13 34.79
CA ALA A 537 -34.53 2.84 36.22
C ALA A 537 -34.96 1.42 36.62
N LEU A 538 -35.59 0.66 35.73
CA LEU A 538 -36.07 -0.71 35.99
C LEU A 538 -35.07 -1.80 35.57
N LEU A 539 -34.04 -1.47 34.79
CA LEU A 539 -32.98 -2.40 34.38
C LEU A 539 -31.76 -2.44 35.32
N ILE A 540 -31.68 -1.53 36.30
CA ILE A 540 -30.57 -1.48 37.29
C ILE A 540 -30.98 -2.05 38.66
N ARG A 541 -32.19 -2.64 38.79
CA ARG A 541 -32.63 -3.32 40.03
C ARG A 541 -32.96 -4.79 39.90
N MET A 542 -32.62 -5.41 38.78
CA MET A 542 -32.62 -6.87 38.64
C MET A 542 -31.42 -7.30 37.79
N HIS A 543 -30.20 -7.11 38.31
CA HIS A 543 -29.06 -8.01 38.16
C HIS A 543 -27.97 -7.63 39.17
#